data_AF-A0A522CV39-F1
#
_entry.id   AF-A0A522CV39-F1
#
_cell.length_a   1.000
_cell.length_b   1.000
_cell.length_c   1.000
_cell.angle_alpha   90.00
_cell.angle_beta   90.00
_cell.angle_gamma   90.00
#
_symmetry.space_group_name_H-M   'P 1'
#
loop_
_entity.id
_entity.type
_entity.pdbx_description
1 polymer ?
#
loop_
_entity_poly.entity_id
_entity_poly.type
_entity_poly.pdbx_seq_one_letter_code
_entity_poly.pdbx_strand_id
1 'polypeptide(L)'
;MKARIIGRTTLAILFITGTALSAGPEGFPDRPFTAIEKSDSGFDSPLHPSEFKNFPRATYRTLLNDYEFLAGEKFYGAVHAEKFTVLPTWFFGPHDARPQVLFAYTRNQKYPLFIILNEGFSRGVADALETREVLHLIYTPAGVYKDIPVVRLLNEYHTPGPRREEKATPSVSTLPEIMKYYPVKPGMKWTVTIGNNVRMMDYEITNVETQWAIGTKRETVPSNPALGKQGTFTIQFDEGRISSVEEFPDASGMPVKKRETILQGPLKAGTRWEIIVDQEKRQREIVGINDTVSVNGKEYKDVIVVREEAQNPDPGINFFAITYLFYAKDTGFIGCKVDTSDSRDKLRTYTKIDEWYMVRSDHVQK
;
A
#
# COMPACT_ATOMS: atom_id res chain seq x y z
N MET A 1 21.78 -57.51 5.45
CA MET A 1 22.11 -56.23 6.11
C MET A 1 22.87 -55.35 5.13
N LYS A 2 22.22 -54.31 4.59
CA LYS A 2 22.87 -53.19 3.91
C LYS A 2 22.12 -51.92 4.30
N ALA A 3 22.74 -51.12 5.16
CA ALA A 3 22.25 -49.83 5.60
C ALA A 3 22.36 -48.81 4.45
N ARG A 4 21.26 -48.14 4.10
CA ARG A 4 21.27 -46.97 3.23
C ARG A 4 21.37 -45.72 4.10
N ILE A 5 22.50 -45.03 3.95
CA ILE A 5 22.80 -43.75 4.56
C ILE A 5 21.91 -42.70 3.88
N ILE A 6 21.02 -42.10 4.65
CA ILE A 6 20.24 -40.92 4.27
C ILE A 6 21.16 -39.72 4.48
N GLY A 7 21.60 -39.11 3.37
CA GLY A 7 22.31 -37.84 3.38
C GLY A 7 21.36 -36.73 3.80
N ARG A 8 21.54 -36.22 5.03
CA ARG A 8 20.95 -34.98 5.50
C ARG A 8 21.77 -33.82 4.91
N THR A 9 21.26 -33.20 3.86
CA THR A 9 21.79 -31.91 3.40
C THR A 9 21.17 -30.83 4.28
N THR A 10 21.92 -30.39 5.28
CA THR A 10 21.58 -29.28 6.16
C THR A 10 21.53 -27.99 5.34
N LEU A 11 20.34 -27.50 5.02
CA LEU A 11 20.15 -26.23 4.33
C LEU A 11 20.39 -25.10 5.35
N ALA A 12 21.57 -24.50 5.31
CA ALA A 12 21.92 -23.32 6.09
C ALA A 12 21.22 -22.10 5.47
N ILE A 13 20.09 -21.69 6.05
CA ILE A 13 19.51 -20.37 5.79
C ILE A 13 20.25 -19.41 6.72
N LEU A 14 21.21 -18.67 6.14
CA LEU A 14 21.91 -17.60 6.83
C LEU A 14 20.92 -16.47 7.16
N PHE A 15 20.54 -16.40 8.43
CA PHE A 15 20.04 -15.18 9.04
C PHE A 15 21.23 -14.27 9.29
N ILE A 16 21.31 -13.13 8.59
CA ILE A 16 22.16 -12.03 9.03
C ILE A 16 21.50 -11.47 10.29
N THR A 17 22.01 -11.93 11.42
CA THR A 17 21.84 -11.33 12.73
C THR A 17 22.32 -9.88 12.69
N GLY A 18 21.48 -8.93 13.10
CA GLY A 18 21.96 -7.63 13.53
C GLY A 18 22.91 -7.83 14.71
N THR A 19 24.22 -7.74 14.45
CA THR A 19 25.24 -7.75 15.49
C THR A 19 25.20 -6.43 16.23
N ALA A 20 24.95 -6.49 17.53
CA ALA A 20 25.21 -5.41 18.45
C ALA A 20 26.71 -5.05 18.46
N LEU A 21 26.96 -3.76 18.65
CA LEU A 21 28.25 -3.07 18.65
C LEU A 21 29.37 -3.77 19.43
N SER A 22 30.55 -3.87 18.81
CA SER A 22 31.83 -3.94 19.48
C SER A 22 32.60 -2.66 19.14
N ALA A 23 33.01 -1.93 20.18
CA ALA A 23 33.82 -0.72 20.08
C ALA A 23 35.22 -1.05 19.53
N GLY A 24 35.63 -0.31 18.50
CA GLY A 24 36.95 -0.32 17.88
C GLY A 24 37.30 1.09 17.35
N PRO A 25 38.59 1.39 17.13
CA PRO A 25 39.22 2.63 17.60
C PRO A 25 38.89 3.88 16.78
N GLU A 26 38.96 5.01 17.50
CA GLU A 26 38.84 6.38 17.01
C GLU A 26 39.71 6.65 15.78
N GLY A 27 39.13 7.28 14.76
CA GLY A 27 39.93 8.02 13.78
C GLY A 27 39.48 8.01 12.34
N PHE A 28 38.19 8.02 12.00
CA PHE A 28 37.72 8.47 10.67
C PHE A 28 36.33 9.14 10.79
N PRO A 29 36.06 10.26 10.10
CA PRO A 29 34.81 10.99 10.26
C PRO A 29 33.62 10.19 9.71
N ASP A 30 32.67 9.92 10.60
CA ASP A 30 31.38 9.29 10.35
C ASP A 30 30.51 10.02 9.33
N ARG A 31 29.94 9.24 8.40
CA ARG A 31 28.49 9.17 8.07
C ARG A 31 28.26 8.09 7.01
N PRO A 32 27.68 6.92 7.33
CA PRO A 32 27.08 6.07 6.32
C PRO A 32 25.72 6.69 5.92
N PHE A 33 25.59 7.01 4.64
CA PHE A 33 24.35 7.45 4.03
C PHE A 33 23.32 6.33 4.12
N THR A 34 22.34 6.47 5.01
CA THR A 34 21.02 5.85 4.85
C THR A 34 20.33 6.55 3.68
N ALA A 35 19.99 5.78 2.64
CA ALA A 35 19.11 6.27 1.59
C ALA A 35 17.72 6.52 2.20
N ILE A 36 17.48 7.77 2.58
CA ILE A 36 16.17 8.38 2.70
C ILE A 36 15.59 8.32 1.29
N GLU A 37 14.49 7.60 1.08
CA GLU A 37 13.66 7.84 -0.10
C GLU A 37 13.10 9.27 0.03
N LYS A 38 13.79 10.23 -0.59
CA LYS A 38 13.10 11.41 -1.11
C LYS A 38 12.21 10.89 -2.24
N SER A 39 10.91 11.02 -2.06
CA SER A 39 9.91 10.65 -3.06
C SER A 39 10.05 11.56 -4.30
N ASP A 40 10.95 11.20 -5.22
CA ASP A 40 11.18 11.87 -6.50
C ASP A 40 10.61 11.07 -7.69
N SER A 41 9.59 10.23 -7.47
CA SER A 41 8.83 9.62 -8.56
C SER A 41 7.39 10.14 -8.56
N GLY A 42 7.09 11.02 -9.51
CA GLY A 42 5.73 11.42 -9.83
C GLY A 42 4.84 10.21 -10.15
N PHE A 43 3.55 10.36 -9.87
CA PHE A 43 2.47 9.37 -9.85
C PHE A 43 2.25 8.63 -8.53
N ASP A 44 1.82 9.38 -7.51
CA ASP A 44 1.22 8.84 -6.29
C ASP A 44 -0.24 8.42 -6.56
N SER A 45 -0.61 7.21 -6.13
CA SER A 45 -2.01 6.73 -6.01
C SER A 45 -2.89 7.73 -5.25
N PRO A 46 -4.23 7.75 -5.44
CA PRO A 46 -5.10 8.71 -4.76
C PRO A 46 -4.91 8.69 -3.24
N LEU A 47 -4.53 9.84 -2.67
CA LEU A 47 -4.24 10.00 -1.24
C LEU A 47 -5.55 9.92 -0.42
N HIS A 48 -5.48 9.63 0.88
CA HIS A 48 -6.69 9.52 1.73
C HIS A 48 -7.07 10.88 2.36
N PRO A 49 -8.36 11.25 2.56
CA PRO A 49 -8.85 12.55 3.09
C PRO A 49 -8.20 13.08 4.36
N SER A 50 -7.85 12.18 5.27
CA SER A 50 -7.15 12.51 6.51
C SER A 50 -5.68 12.85 6.28
N GLU A 51 -5.06 12.29 5.23
CA GLU A 51 -3.68 12.55 4.81
C GLU A 51 -3.57 13.89 4.07
N PHE A 52 -4.64 14.34 3.40
CA PHE A 52 -4.71 15.68 2.80
C PHE A 52 -4.55 16.81 3.83
N LYS A 53 -5.02 16.61 5.08
CA LYS A 53 -4.89 17.62 6.15
C LYS A 53 -3.48 17.75 6.70
N ASN A 54 -2.59 16.81 6.39
CA ASN A 54 -1.19 16.83 6.86
C ASN A 54 -0.29 17.69 5.96
N PHE A 55 -0.77 18.04 4.76
CA PHE A 55 -0.04 18.96 3.89
C PHE A 55 -0.30 20.42 4.30
N PRO A 56 0.73 21.28 4.24
CA PRO A 56 0.56 22.70 4.49
C PRO A 56 -0.44 23.31 3.50
N ARG A 57 -1.08 24.40 3.90
CA ARG A 57 -1.93 25.21 3.02
C ARG A 57 -1.19 26.48 2.65
N ALA A 58 -0.99 26.71 1.35
CA ALA A 58 -0.50 27.99 0.89
C ALA A 58 -1.63 29.02 0.90
N THR A 59 -1.35 30.24 1.34
CA THR A 59 -2.31 31.34 1.17
C THR A 59 -2.32 31.79 -0.29
N TYR A 60 -3.44 32.36 -0.75
CA TYR A 60 -3.54 32.89 -2.11
C TYR A 60 -2.45 33.93 -2.42
N ARG A 61 -2.14 34.80 -1.45
CA ARG A 61 -1.08 35.80 -1.58
C ARG A 61 0.30 35.15 -1.73
N THR A 62 0.56 34.08 -0.98
CA THR A 62 1.81 33.32 -1.08
C THR A 62 1.93 32.64 -2.44
N LEU A 63 0.84 32.07 -2.98
CA LEU A 63 0.84 31.50 -4.32
C LEU A 63 1.01 32.55 -5.43
N LEU A 64 0.65 33.80 -5.19
CA LEU A 64 0.80 34.87 -6.17
C LEU A 64 2.22 35.46 -6.16
N ASN A 65 2.81 35.63 -4.97
CA ASN A 65 4.05 36.38 -4.81
C ASN A 65 5.29 35.49 -4.67
N ASP A 66 5.13 34.28 -4.14
CA ASP A 66 6.25 33.44 -3.69
C ASP A 66 6.29 32.08 -4.43
N TYR A 67 5.58 31.94 -5.55
CA TYR A 67 5.41 30.65 -6.22
C TYR A 67 6.72 29.99 -6.65
N GLU A 68 7.75 30.77 -7.01
CA GLU A 68 9.05 30.25 -7.43
C GLU A 68 9.79 29.55 -6.30
N PHE A 69 9.65 30.07 -5.07
CA PHE A 69 10.25 29.48 -3.88
C PHE A 69 9.48 28.25 -3.40
N LEU A 70 8.19 28.17 -3.73
CA LEU A 70 7.32 27.06 -3.37
C LEU A 70 7.26 25.96 -4.44
N ALA A 71 7.95 26.13 -5.57
CA ALA A 71 7.96 25.15 -6.65
C ALA A 71 8.57 23.82 -6.16
N GLY A 72 7.85 22.72 -6.38
CA GLY A 72 8.25 21.38 -5.90
C GLY A 72 7.70 21.01 -4.51
N GLU A 73 7.26 21.99 -3.73
CA GLU A 73 6.58 21.74 -2.45
C GLU A 73 5.13 21.29 -2.67
N LYS A 74 4.61 20.45 -1.74
CA LYS A 74 3.26 19.87 -1.82
C LYS A 74 2.31 20.60 -0.88
N PHE A 75 1.20 21.10 -1.41
CA PHE A 75 0.17 21.81 -0.66
C PHE A 75 -1.20 21.17 -0.82
N TYR A 76 -2.04 21.37 0.19
CA TYR A 76 -3.44 20.97 0.15
C TYR A 76 -4.37 22.17 -0.12
N GLY A 77 -5.34 21.96 -1.01
CA GLY A 77 -6.35 22.93 -1.40
C GLY A 77 -7.74 22.33 -1.54
N ALA A 78 -8.75 23.21 -1.53
CA ALA A 78 -10.13 22.87 -1.83
C ALA A 78 -10.73 23.94 -2.75
N VAL A 79 -11.29 23.51 -3.87
CA VAL A 79 -11.77 24.39 -4.95
C VAL A 79 -13.13 23.96 -5.47
N HIS A 80 -13.84 24.88 -6.10
CA HIS A 80 -14.98 24.61 -6.96
C HIS A 80 -14.52 24.67 -8.41
N ALA A 81 -14.64 23.55 -9.12
CA ALA A 81 -14.36 23.49 -10.54
C ALA A 81 -15.41 24.32 -11.31
N GLU A 82 -14.97 25.13 -12.29
CA GLU A 82 -15.90 25.92 -13.12
C GLU A 82 -15.91 25.44 -14.57
N LYS A 83 -14.74 25.37 -15.22
CA LYS A 83 -14.64 24.98 -16.63
C LYS A 83 -13.24 24.57 -17.04
N PHE A 84 -13.13 23.80 -18.13
CA PHE A 84 -11.86 23.60 -18.82
C PHE A 84 -11.45 24.84 -19.61
N THR A 85 -10.14 25.09 -19.68
CA THR A 85 -9.54 26.23 -20.34
C THR A 85 -8.17 25.86 -20.92
N VAL A 86 -7.48 26.82 -21.52
CA VAL A 86 -6.15 26.65 -22.10
C VAL A 86 -5.20 27.68 -21.49
N LEU A 87 -4.00 27.23 -21.11
CA LEU A 87 -2.87 28.08 -20.73
C LEU A 87 -1.82 28.12 -21.84
N PRO A 88 -0.97 29.17 -21.90
CA PRO A 88 0.17 29.20 -22.81
C PRO A 88 1.09 27.99 -22.62
N THR A 89 1.73 27.56 -23.72
CA THR A 89 2.49 26.30 -23.76
C THR A 89 3.72 26.26 -22.85
N TRP A 90 4.24 27.42 -22.43
CA TRP A 90 5.39 27.52 -21.52
C TRP A 90 5.10 27.06 -20.08
N PHE A 91 3.84 26.83 -19.72
CA PHE A 91 3.47 26.23 -18.44
C PHE A 91 3.60 24.69 -18.42
N PHE A 92 3.88 24.07 -19.57
CA PHE A 92 3.97 22.63 -19.74
C PHE A 92 5.41 22.19 -19.97
N GLY A 93 5.79 21.02 -19.45
CA GLY A 93 7.12 20.46 -19.69
C GLY A 93 7.32 20.09 -21.17
N PRO A 94 8.57 20.03 -21.67
CA PRO A 94 8.87 19.70 -23.07
C PRO A 94 8.40 18.30 -23.51
N HIS A 95 8.01 17.45 -22.55
CA HIS A 95 7.51 16.10 -22.76
C HIS A 95 6.09 15.88 -22.22
N ASP A 96 5.42 16.92 -21.71
CA ASP A 96 4.05 16.82 -21.23
C ASP A 96 3.11 16.75 -22.44
N ALA A 97 2.48 15.59 -22.65
CA ALA A 97 1.38 15.47 -23.58
C ALA A 97 0.25 16.41 -23.13
N ARG A 98 -0.16 17.32 -24.04
CA ARG A 98 -1.08 18.47 -23.83
C ARG A 98 -1.98 18.34 -22.58
N PRO A 99 -1.52 18.78 -21.40
CA PRO A 99 -2.30 18.62 -20.19
C PRO A 99 -3.52 19.55 -20.27
N GLN A 100 -4.70 19.08 -19.87
CA GLN A 100 -5.86 19.97 -19.81
C GLN A 100 -5.77 20.87 -18.59
N VAL A 101 -6.33 22.06 -18.68
CA VAL A 101 -6.33 23.03 -17.59
C VAL A 101 -7.75 23.22 -17.09
N LEU A 102 -7.93 23.10 -15.78
CA LEU A 102 -9.16 23.45 -15.09
C LEU A 102 -9.06 24.86 -14.53
N PHE A 103 -10.07 25.68 -14.82
CA PHE A 103 -10.30 26.93 -14.12
C PHE A 103 -11.25 26.69 -12.96
N ALA A 104 -10.86 27.12 -11.77
CA ALA A 104 -11.56 26.84 -10.53
C ALA A 104 -11.50 28.04 -9.59
N TYR A 105 -12.36 28.06 -8.57
CA TYR A 105 -12.32 29.03 -7.48
C TYR A 105 -12.01 28.36 -6.16
N THR A 106 -11.34 29.05 -5.23
CA THR A 106 -11.17 28.58 -3.85
C THR A 106 -12.51 28.22 -3.20
N ARG A 107 -12.52 27.39 -2.15
CA ARG A 107 -13.74 26.96 -1.43
C ARG A 107 -14.72 28.09 -1.06
N ASN A 108 -14.23 29.30 -0.80
CA ASN A 108 -15.06 30.49 -0.51
C ASN A 108 -15.50 31.26 -1.76
N GLN A 109 -15.27 30.71 -2.96
CA GLN A 109 -15.57 31.22 -4.30
C GLN A 109 -15.01 32.63 -4.61
N LYS A 110 -14.04 33.08 -3.81
CA LYS A 110 -13.54 34.47 -3.89
C LYS A 110 -12.33 34.62 -4.81
N TYR A 111 -11.49 33.59 -4.90
CA TYR A 111 -10.20 33.69 -5.58
C TYR A 111 -10.09 32.64 -6.69
N PRO A 112 -9.81 33.05 -7.94
CA PRO A 112 -9.66 32.14 -9.07
C PRO A 112 -8.30 31.43 -9.05
N LEU A 113 -8.21 30.27 -9.69
CA LEU A 113 -6.99 29.46 -9.79
C LEU A 113 -7.01 28.67 -11.11
N PHE A 114 -5.85 28.53 -11.76
CA PHE A 114 -5.66 27.56 -12.84
C PHE A 114 -4.99 26.28 -12.31
N ILE A 115 -5.52 25.13 -12.70
CA ILE A 115 -5.02 23.81 -12.28
C ILE A 115 -4.64 23.01 -13.52
N ILE A 116 -3.35 22.69 -13.67
CA ILE A 116 -2.84 21.82 -14.72
C ILE A 116 -3.07 20.37 -14.30
N LEU A 117 -3.78 19.60 -15.12
CA LEU A 117 -4.11 18.19 -14.88
C LEU A 117 -3.11 17.27 -15.58
N ASN A 118 -2.68 16.19 -14.93
CA ASN A 118 -1.79 15.20 -15.54
C ASN A 118 -2.56 14.23 -16.46
N GLU A 119 -1.85 13.48 -17.30
CA GLU A 119 -2.45 12.45 -18.16
C GLU A 119 -3.15 11.36 -17.34
N GLY A 120 -4.36 10.99 -17.76
CA GLY A 120 -5.17 9.95 -17.09
C GLY A 120 -6.30 10.51 -16.23
N PHE A 121 -7.15 11.37 -16.82
CA PHE A 121 -8.40 11.89 -16.23
C PHE A 121 -9.07 10.90 -15.27
N SER A 122 -9.03 11.23 -13.99
CA SER A 122 -9.91 10.64 -13.00
C SER A 122 -11.32 11.17 -13.24
N ARG A 123 -12.29 10.25 -13.30
CA ARG A 123 -13.73 10.58 -13.37
C ARG A 123 -14.15 11.65 -12.35
N GLY A 124 -13.44 11.74 -11.22
CA GLY A 124 -13.64 12.72 -10.15
C GLY A 124 -13.66 14.20 -10.56
N VAL A 125 -12.81 14.65 -11.50
CA VAL A 125 -12.84 16.07 -11.95
C VAL A 125 -14.07 16.36 -12.81
N ALA A 126 -14.42 15.42 -13.69
CA ALA A 126 -15.59 15.54 -14.54
C ALA A 126 -16.88 15.50 -13.71
N ASP A 127 -16.96 14.57 -12.75
CA ASP A 127 -18.07 14.46 -11.81
C ASP A 127 -18.20 15.71 -10.92
N ALA A 128 -17.08 16.29 -10.46
CA ALA A 128 -17.09 17.53 -9.68
C ALA A 128 -17.51 18.77 -10.50
N LEU A 129 -17.18 18.81 -11.80
CA LEU A 129 -17.66 19.85 -12.72
C LEU A 129 -19.17 19.76 -12.94
N GLU A 130 -19.71 18.55 -13.09
CA GLU A 130 -21.14 18.32 -13.29
C GLU A 130 -21.96 18.60 -12.03
N THR A 131 -21.46 18.17 -10.86
CA THR A 131 -22.15 18.28 -9.57
C THR A 131 -21.92 19.61 -8.84
N ARG A 132 -20.96 20.43 -9.31
CA ARG A 132 -20.48 21.67 -8.67
C ARG A 132 -19.98 21.49 -7.23
N GLU A 133 -19.65 20.27 -6.85
CA GLU A 133 -19.16 19.94 -5.53
C GLU A 133 -17.72 20.41 -5.30
N VAL A 134 -17.31 20.42 -4.04
CA VAL A 134 -15.95 20.85 -3.65
C VAL A 134 -14.96 19.76 -4.03
N LEU A 135 -14.00 20.10 -4.88
CA LEU A 135 -12.84 19.28 -5.22
C LEU A 135 -11.72 19.55 -4.22
N HIS A 136 -11.25 18.50 -3.56
CA HIS A 136 -10.08 18.55 -2.69
C HIS A 136 -8.86 18.09 -3.49
N LEU A 137 -7.74 18.80 -3.36
CA LEU A 137 -6.57 18.53 -4.20
C LEU A 137 -5.26 18.74 -3.47
N ILE A 138 -4.27 17.94 -3.86
CA ILE A 138 -2.86 18.17 -3.55
C ILE A 138 -2.18 18.68 -4.81
N TYR A 139 -1.45 19.76 -4.65
CA TYR A 139 -0.86 20.47 -5.75
C TYR A 139 0.51 21.00 -5.42
N THR A 140 1.26 21.33 -6.47
CA THR A 140 2.48 22.14 -6.36
C THR A 140 2.33 23.41 -7.19
N PRO A 141 2.84 24.57 -6.75
CA PRO A 141 2.82 25.82 -7.53
C PRO A 141 3.60 25.67 -8.84
N ALA A 142 3.06 26.22 -9.92
CA ALA A 142 3.64 26.15 -11.26
C ALA A 142 3.88 27.54 -11.88
N GLY A 143 3.20 28.58 -11.41
CA GLY A 143 3.45 29.96 -11.83
C GLY A 143 2.27 30.89 -11.60
N VAL A 144 2.26 32.03 -12.31
CA VAL A 144 1.16 33.01 -12.30
C VAL A 144 0.84 33.40 -13.73
N TYR A 145 -0.44 33.40 -14.08
CA TYR A 145 -0.93 33.83 -15.39
C TYR A 145 -2.04 34.86 -15.21
N LYS A 146 -1.83 36.08 -15.73
CA LYS A 146 -2.77 37.22 -15.61
C LYS A 146 -3.21 37.48 -14.17
N ASP A 147 -2.25 37.55 -13.25
CA ASP A 147 -2.47 37.75 -11.80
C ASP A 147 -3.30 36.65 -11.11
N ILE A 148 -3.37 35.47 -11.73
CA ILE A 148 -4.03 34.28 -11.19
C ILE A 148 -2.99 33.18 -11.01
N PRO A 149 -2.87 32.58 -9.81
CA PRO A 149 -1.95 31.48 -9.59
C PRO A 149 -2.27 30.28 -10.47
N VAL A 150 -1.22 29.61 -10.92
CA VAL A 150 -1.22 28.36 -11.68
C VAL A 150 -0.59 27.29 -10.81
N VAL A 151 -1.28 26.17 -10.63
CA VAL A 151 -0.79 25.02 -9.87
C VAL A 151 -0.87 23.76 -10.71
N ARG A 152 -0.02 22.79 -10.41
CA ARG A 152 -0.06 21.47 -11.01
C ARG A 152 -0.69 20.49 -10.03
N LEU A 153 -1.70 19.78 -10.50
CA LEU A 153 -2.35 18.73 -9.73
C LEU A 153 -1.39 17.56 -9.55
N LEU A 154 -1.22 17.13 -8.31
CA LEU A 154 -0.48 15.92 -7.97
C LEU A 154 -1.44 14.78 -7.61
N ASN A 155 -2.55 15.12 -6.95
CA ASN A 155 -3.54 14.16 -6.47
C ASN A 155 -4.89 14.84 -6.19
N GLU A 156 -6.00 14.11 -6.27
CA GLU A 156 -7.35 14.63 -6.01
C GLU A 156 -8.20 13.72 -5.12
N TYR A 157 -9.16 14.33 -4.45
CA TYR A 157 -10.16 13.66 -3.63
C TYR A 157 -11.53 14.36 -3.74
N HIS A 158 -12.58 13.55 -3.82
CA HIS A 158 -13.96 14.01 -3.86
C HIS A 158 -14.64 13.69 -2.53
N THR A 159 -15.09 14.71 -1.79
CA THR A 159 -15.96 14.49 -0.63
C THR A 159 -17.40 14.43 -1.12
N PRO A 160 -18.07 13.27 -1.17
CA PRO A 160 -19.49 13.24 -1.54
C PRO A 160 -20.28 14.08 -0.53
N GLY A 161 -21.08 15.02 -1.02
CA GLY A 161 -21.89 15.90 -0.19
C GLY A 161 -22.87 15.16 0.74
N PRO A 162 -23.40 15.82 1.79
CA PRO A 162 -24.39 15.23 2.67
C PRO A 162 -25.68 14.96 1.89
N ARG A 163 -25.97 13.69 1.58
CA ARG A 163 -27.22 13.28 0.94
C ARG A 163 -28.40 13.71 1.82
N ARG A 164 -29.31 14.50 1.24
CA ARG A 164 -30.70 14.60 1.70
C ARG A 164 -31.24 13.18 1.83
N GLU A 165 -31.80 12.88 3.00
CA GLU A 165 -32.51 11.64 3.29
C GLU A 165 -33.72 11.49 2.35
N GLU A 166 -33.50 10.97 1.15
CA GLU A 166 -34.55 10.27 0.44
C GLU A 166 -34.61 8.86 0.99
N LYS A 167 -35.77 8.51 1.56
CA LYS A 167 -36.14 7.18 2.05
C LYS A 167 -35.94 6.15 0.94
N ALA A 168 -34.73 5.63 0.83
CA ALA A 168 -34.44 4.44 0.05
C ALA A 168 -34.77 3.22 0.92
N THR A 169 -35.76 2.47 0.45
CA THR A 169 -36.05 1.08 0.83
C THR A 169 -34.73 0.29 0.88
N PRO A 170 -34.49 -0.60 1.86
CA PRO A 170 -33.17 -1.17 2.11
C PRO A 170 -32.75 -2.07 0.94
N SER A 171 -32.00 -1.52 -0.01
CA SER A 171 -31.19 -2.32 -0.92
C SER A 171 -29.98 -2.82 -0.12
N VAL A 172 -29.95 -4.13 0.12
CA VAL A 172 -28.83 -4.86 0.72
C VAL A 172 -27.53 -4.41 0.03
N SER A 173 -26.72 -3.59 0.71
CA SER A 173 -25.40 -3.22 0.21
C SER A 173 -24.52 -4.46 0.23
N THR A 174 -24.32 -5.03 -0.94
CA THR A 174 -23.34 -6.09 -1.12
C THR A 174 -21.98 -5.45 -0.94
N LEU A 175 -21.25 -5.82 0.12
CA LEU A 175 -19.85 -5.43 0.30
C LEU A 175 -19.09 -5.68 -1.02
N PRO A 176 -18.23 -4.74 -1.48
CA PRO A 176 -17.35 -4.95 -2.61
C PRO A 176 -16.72 -6.36 -2.55
N GLU A 177 -16.79 -7.11 -3.64
CA GLU A 177 -16.48 -8.55 -3.64
C GLU A 177 -15.09 -8.86 -3.06
N ILE A 178 -14.13 -7.95 -3.28
CA ILE A 178 -12.78 -8.04 -2.74
C ILE A 178 -12.76 -8.04 -1.21
N MET A 179 -13.62 -7.29 -0.53
CA MET A 179 -13.67 -7.22 0.94
C MET A 179 -14.01 -8.56 1.59
N LYS A 180 -14.67 -9.48 0.85
CA LYS A 180 -14.91 -10.84 1.33
C LYS A 180 -13.61 -11.62 1.54
N TYR A 181 -12.51 -11.21 0.92
CA TYR A 181 -11.18 -11.81 1.08
C TYR A 181 -10.33 -11.12 2.15
N TYR A 182 -10.92 -10.26 2.97
CA TYR A 182 -10.30 -9.77 4.21
C TYR A 182 -11.37 -9.22 5.16
N PRO A 183 -12.33 -10.05 5.61
CA PRO A 183 -13.37 -9.57 6.50
C PRO A 183 -12.78 -9.24 7.86
N VAL A 184 -13.19 -8.11 8.41
CA VAL A 184 -12.72 -7.61 9.69
C VAL A 184 -13.92 -7.24 10.55
N LYS A 185 -13.84 -7.63 11.83
CA LYS A 185 -14.84 -7.30 12.85
C LYS A 185 -14.10 -6.84 14.12
N PRO A 186 -14.65 -5.89 14.88
CA PRO A 186 -14.08 -5.53 16.17
C PRO A 186 -13.93 -6.77 17.07
N GLY A 187 -12.78 -6.89 17.73
CA GLY A 187 -12.42 -8.01 18.60
C GLY A 187 -11.95 -9.28 17.87
N MET A 188 -11.90 -9.29 16.54
CA MET A 188 -11.38 -10.44 15.79
C MET A 188 -9.89 -10.63 16.09
N LYS A 189 -9.51 -11.87 16.40
CA LYS A 189 -8.14 -12.25 16.76
C LYS A 189 -7.68 -13.45 15.94
N TRP A 190 -6.46 -13.39 15.46
CA TRP A 190 -5.81 -14.52 14.79
C TRP A 190 -4.30 -14.46 15.02
N THR A 191 -3.66 -15.61 14.87
CA THR A 191 -2.21 -15.75 14.94
C THR A 191 -1.70 -16.29 13.61
N VAL A 192 -0.60 -15.75 13.10
CA VAL A 192 0.14 -16.31 11.97
C VAL A 192 1.45 -16.90 12.50
N THR A 193 1.60 -18.21 12.35
CA THR A 193 2.83 -18.93 12.67
C THR A 193 3.72 -18.99 11.43
N ILE A 194 5.01 -18.71 11.60
CA ILE A 194 6.01 -18.71 10.52
C ILE A 194 7.08 -19.75 10.80
N GLY A 195 7.42 -20.55 9.78
CA GLY A 195 8.58 -21.44 9.77
C GLY A 195 8.65 -22.37 10.97
N ASN A 196 7.66 -23.25 11.17
CA ASN A 196 7.60 -24.19 12.29
C ASN A 196 7.81 -23.53 13.68
N ASN A 197 7.11 -22.42 13.96
CA ASN A 197 7.18 -21.65 15.21
C ASN A 197 8.48 -20.86 15.45
N VAL A 198 9.23 -20.53 14.41
CA VAL A 198 10.36 -19.58 14.52
C VAL A 198 9.86 -18.19 14.93
N ARG A 199 8.67 -17.80 14.45
CA ARG A 199 8.06 -16.51 14.75
C ARG A 199 6.54 -16.63 14.73
N MET A 200 5.88 -15.84 15.58
CA MET A 200 4.42 -15.73 15.65
C MET A 200 4.02 -14.27 15.51
N MET A 201 2.99 -14.00 14.72
CA MET A 201 2.37 -12.68 14.61
C MET A 201 0.92 -12.78 15.10
N ASP A 202 0.64 -12.19 16.25
CA ASP A 202 -0.70 -12.08 16.80
C ASP A 202 -1.34 -10.77 16.34
N TYR A 203 -2.58 -10.88 15.88
CA TYR A 203 -3.36 -9.75 15.39
C TYR A 203 -4.65 -9.64 16.18
N GLU A 204 -5.05 -8.41 16.47
CA GLU A 204 -6.34 -8.07 17.08
C GLU A 204 -6.93 -6.83 16.40
N ILE A 205 -8.14 -6.94 15.87
CA ILE A 205 -8.87 -5.79 15.33
C ILE A 205 -9.54 -5.05 16.48
N THR A 206 -9.21 -3.77 16.65
CA THR A 206 -9.75 -2.93 17.72
C THR A 206 -10.93 -2.11 17.26
N ASN A 207 -10.91 -1.60 16.01
CA ASN A 207 -11.98 -0.79 15.46
C ASN A 207 -12.20 -1.09 13.97
N VAL A 208 -13.45 -0.97 13.52
CA VAL A 208 -13.85 -1.17 12.12
C VAL A 208 -14.82 -0.07 11.71
N GLU A 209 -14.51 0.58 10.60
CA GLU A 209 -15.38 1.49 9.88
C GLU A 209 -15.65 0.95 8.47
N THR A 210 -16.53 1.62 7.72
CA THR A 210 -16.96 1.18 6.38
C THR A 210 -15.81 0.91 5.41
N GLN A 211 -14.72 1.67 5.50
CA GLN A 211 -13.60 1.62 4.54
C GLN A 211 -12.25 1.27 5.18
N TRP A 212 -12.20 0.99 6.49
CA TRP A 212 -10.95 0.62 7.14
C TRP A 212 -11.17 -0.14 8.44
N ALA A 213 -10.13 -0.84 8.88
CA ALA A 213 -10.04 -1.41 10.22
C ALA A 213 -8.68 -1.14 10.83
N ILE A 214 -8.66 -0.83 12.12
CA ILE A 214 -7.42 -0.66 12.89
C ILE A 214 -7.28 -1.86 13.81
N GLY A 215 -6.04 -2.30 13.98
CA GLY A 215 -5.70 -3.35 14.91
C GLY A 215 -4.31 -3.19 15.51
N THR A 216 -4.01 -4.09 16.44
CA THR A 216 -2.69 -4.27 17.02
C THR A 216 -2.04 -5.51 16.45
N LYS A 217 -0.76 -5.40 16.13
CA LYS A 217 0.09 -6.50 15.69
C LYS A 217 1.16 -6.71 16.75
N ARG A 218 1.28 -7.94 17.24
CA ARG A 218 2.34 -8.35 18.16
C ARG A 218 3.15 -9.46 17.52
N GLU A 219 4.43 -9.20 17.35
CA GLU A 219 5.40 -10.18 16.90
C GLU A 219 6.09 -10.81 18.11
N THR A 220 6.15 -12.13 18.14
CA THR A 220 6.81 -12.91 19.19
C THR A 220 7.80 -13.89 18.55
N VAL A 221 9.01 -13.99 19.11
CA VAL A 221 9.99 -15.01 18.77
C VAL A 221 10.08 -15.97 19.96
N PRO A 222 9.47 -17.18 19.90
CA PRO A 222 9.36 -18.07 21.06
C PRO A 222 10.69 -18.40 21.73
N SER A 223 11.76 -18.56 20.94
CA SER A 223 13.11 -18.83 21.44
C SER A 223 13.80 -17.60 22.05
N ASN A 224 13.31 -16.39 21.81
CA ASN A 224 13.84 -15.16 22.36
C ASN A 224 12.75 -14.07 22.48
N PRO A 225 11.93 -14.10 23.53
CA PRO A 225 10.81 -13.16 23.71
C PRO A 225 11.22 -11.68 23.74
N ALA A 226 12.47 -11.38 24.08
CA ALA A 226 12.98 -10.00 24.11
C ALA A 226 13.05 -9.35 22.71
N LEU A 227 13.02 -10.14 21.64
CA LEU A 227 12.96 -9.65 20.26
C LEU A 227 11.52 -9.32 19.80
N GLY A 228 10.53 -9.50 20.67
CA GLY A 228 9.14 -9.21 20.35
C GLY A 228 8.93 -7.72 20.03
N LYS A 229 8.00 -7.45 19.11
CA LYS A 229 7.63 -6.10 18.70
C LYS A 229 6.12 -5.94 18.79
N GLN A 230 5.66 -4.76 19.13
CA GLN A 230 4.24 -4.43 19.06
C GLN A 230 4.05 -3.13 18.29
N GLY A 231 3.08 -3.12 17.39
CA GLY A 231 2.74 -1.95 16.58
C GLY A 231 1.25 -1.91 16.26
N THR A 232 0.85 -0.80 15.67
CA THR A 232 -0.48 -0.60 15.10
C THR A 232 -0.44 -0.95 13.62
N PHE A 233 -1.53 -1.55 13.13
CA PHE A 233 -1.74 -1.72 11.71
C PHE A 233 -3.14 -1.27 11.33
N THR A 234 -3.27 -0.78 10.10
CA THR A 234 -4.54 -0.39 9.50
C THR A 234 -4.75 -1.19 8.23
N ILE A 235 -5.93 -1.74 8.04
CA ILE A 235 -6.40 -2.32 6.78
C ILE A 235 -7.30 -1.29 6.12
N GLN A 236 -7.04 -0.98 4.85
CA GLN A 236 -7.81 -0.04 4.06
C GLN A 236 -8.51 -0.79 2.93
N PHE A 237 -9.81 -0.49 2.76
CA PHE A 237 -10.67 -1.06 1.74
C PHE A 237 -11.04 0.01 0.72
N ASP A 238 -10.71 -0.26 -0.52
CA ASP A 238 -11.08 0.52 -1.70
C ASP A 238 -11.86 -0.40 -2.65
N GLU A 239 -12.66 0.16 -3.56
CA GLU A 239 -13.59 -0.58 -4.44
C GLU A 239 -12.89 -1.70 -5.23
N GLY A 240 -11.58 -1.56 -5.50
CA GLY A 240 -10.76 -2.54 -6.17
C GLY A 240 -9.51 -2.98 -5.43
N ARG A 241 -9.30 -2.62 -4.15
CA ARG A 241 -8.02 -2.89 -3.49
C ARG A 241 -8.15 -3.09 -1.97
N ILE A 242 -7.33 -3.98 -1.43
CA ILE A 242 -7.08 -4.11 0.01
C ILE A 242 -5.62 -3.78 0.26
N SER A 243 -5.37 -2.84 1.17
CA SER A 243 -4.02 -2.45 1.57
C SER A 243 -3.83 -2.54 3.08
N SER A 244 -2.61 -2.81 3.53
CA SER A 244 -2.20 -2.65 4.92
C SER A 244 -1.26 -1.45 5.06
N VAL A 245 -1.34 -0.80 6.21
CA VAL A 245 -0.39 0.20 6.67
C VAL A 245 0.06 -0.21 8.06
N GLU A 246 1.34 -0.52 8.21
CA GLU A 246 1.97 -0.81 9.51
C GLU A 246 2.79 0.39 9.96
N GLU A 247 2.65 0.79 11.23
CA GLU A 247 3.43 1.86 11.83
C GLU A 247 4.46 1.26 12.81
N PHE A 248 5.73 1.62 12.65
CA PHE A 248 6.80 1.21 13.54
C PHE A 248 7.84 2.31 13.73
N PRO A 249 8.55 2.35 14.87
CA PRO A 249 9.67 3.26 15.06
C PRO A 249 10.88 2.82 14.24
N ASP A 250 11.56 3.76 13.59
CA ASP A 250 12.87 3.53 12.99
C ASP A 250 14.00 3.49 14.06
N ALA A 251 15.25 3.39 13.62
CA ALA A 251 16.42 3.36 14.51
C ALA A 251 16.59 4.62 15.36
N SER A 252 15.98 5.75 14.96
CA SER A 252 15.96 7.01 15.71
C SER A 252 14.73 7.15 16.62
N GLY A 253 13.83 6.17 16.61
CA GLY A 253 12.56 6.20 17.33
C GLY A 253 11.46 6.99 16.61
N MET A 254 11.71 7.46 15.39
CA MET A 254 10.71 8.21 14.61
C MET A 254 9.70 7.26 13.97
N PRO A 255 8.40 7.61 13.94
CA PRO A 255 7.38 6.76 13.36
C PRO A 255 7.52 6.70 11.84
N VAL A 256 7.70 5.49 11.31
CA VAL A 256 7.71 5.19 9.88
C VAL A 256 6.48 4.33 9.55
N LYS A 257 5.90 4.57 8.37
CA LYS A 257 4.77 3.79 7.86
C LYS A 257 5.21 2.92 6.70
N LYS A 258 4.93 1.62 6.77
CA LYS A 258 5.07 0.68 5.66
C LYS A 258 3.68 0.40 5.10
N ARG A 259 3.46 0.80 3.84
CA ARG A 259 2.21 0.57 3.11
C ARG A 259 2.41 -0.58 2.12
N GLU A 260 1.45 -1.51 2.08
CA GLU A 260 1.50 -2.65 1.19
C GLU A 260 0.12 -2.94 0.59
N THR A 261 0.08 -3.28 -0.70
CA THR A 261 -1.15 -3.75 -1.35
C THR A 261 -1.28 -5.26 -1.18
N ILE A 262 -2.22 -5.70 -0.33
CA ILE A 262 -2.49 -7.11 -0.02
C ILE A 262 -3.12 -7.80 -1.24
N LEU A 263 -4.19 -7.20 -1.78
CA LEU A 263 -4.95 -7.77 -2.89
C LEU A 263 -5.45 -6.64 -3.80
N GLN A 264 -5.37 -6.85 -5.11
CA GLN A 264 -5.79 -5.89 -6.11
C GLN A 264 -6.73 -6.52 -7.13
N GLY A 265 -7.82 -5.82 -7.41
CA GLY A 265 -8.79 -6.15 -8.44
C GLY A 265 -8.28 -5.83 -9.85
N PRO A 266 -8.86 -6.44 -10.88
CA PRO A 266 -9.96 -7.41 -10.83
C PRO A 266 -9.54 -8.78 -10.27
N LEU A 267 -10.44 -9.49 -9.56
CA LEU A 267 -10.17 -10.80 -8.95
C LEU A 267 -10.21 -11.93 -9.98
N LYS A 268 -9.23 -11.92 -10.89
CA LYS A 268 -9.07 -12.90 -11.94
C LYS A 268 -7.60 -13.30 -12.07
N ALA A 269 -7.36 -14.51 -12.56
CA ALA A 269 -6.00 -14.94 -12.89
C ALA A 269 -5.34 -13.98 -13.90
N GLY A 270 -4.07 -13.67 -13.69
CA GLY A 270 -3.27 -12.74 -14.49
C GLY A 270 -3.33 -11.28 -14.04
N THR A 271 -4.13 -10.91 -13.04
CA THR A 271 -4.08 -9.56 -12.46
C THR A 271 -2.76 -9.35 -11.72
N ARG A 272 -2.02 -8.30 -12.07
CA ARG A 272 -0.67 -8.00 -11.58
C ARG A 272 -0.56 -6.63 -10.93
N TRP A 273 0.28 -6.53 -9.91
CA TRP A 273 0.66 -5.26 -9.29
C TRP A 273 2.06 -5.35 -8.69
N GLU A 274 2.66 -4.20 -8.44
CA GLU A 274 3.98 -4.10 -7.81
C GLU A 274 3.84 -3.69 -6.35
N ILE A 275 4.74 -4.21 -5.52
CA ILE A 275 4.91 -3.81 -4.13
C ILE A 275 6.39 -3.59 -3.83
N ILE A 276 6.65 -2.85 -2.76
CA ILE A 276 8.00 -2.64 -2.24
C ILE A 276 8.08 -3.32 -0.87
N VAL A 277 8.98 -4.29 -0.74
CA VAL A 277 9.24 -4.98 0.53
C VAL A 277 10.70 -4.78 0.86
N ASP A 278 10.98 -4.05 1.93
CA ASP A 278 12.34 -3.83 2.45
C ASP A 278 13.31 -3.32 1.35
N GLN A 279 12.85 -2.32 0.57
CA GLN A 279 13.56 -1.69 -0.56
C GLN A 279 13.68 -2.56 -1.83
N GLU A 280 13.14 -3.77 -1.82
CA GLU A 280 13.09 -4.65 -2.98
C GLU A 280 11.74 -4.51 -3.70
N LYS A 281 11.79 -4.24 -5.02
CA LYS A 281 10.61 -4.30 -5.86
C LYS A 281 10.20 -5.74 -6.10
N ARG A 282 8.96 -6.06 -5.76
CA ARG A 282 8.36 -7.37 -5.99
C ARG A 282 7.12 -7.25 -6.85
N GLN A 283 6.89 -8.25 -7.68
CA GLN A 283 5.69 -8.37 -8.50
C GLN A 283 4.76 -9.39 -7.87
N ARG A 284 3.49 -8.99 -7.69
CA ARG A 284 2.39 -9.86 -7.33
C ARG A 284 1.51 -10.17 -8.53
N GLU A 285 1.00 -11.39 -8.60
CA GLU A 285 0.08 -11.85 -9.63
C GLU A 285 -0.95 -12.82 -9.05
N ILE A 286 -2.24 -12.63 -9.35
CA ILE A 286 -3.24 -13.67 -9.08
C ILE A 286 -2.99 -14.83 -10.04
N VAL A 287 -2.65 -16.00 -9.52
CA VAL A 287 -2.38 -17.22 -10.31
C VAL A 287 -3.42 -18.31 -10.12
N GLY A 288 -4.27 -18.20 -9.10
CA GLY A 288 -5.39 -19.10 -8.84
C GLY A 288 -6.59 -18.35 -8.27
N ILE A 289 -7.79 -18.77 -8.67
CA ILE A 289 -9.08 -18.26 -8.17
C ILE A 289 -10.02 -19.44 -7.92
N ASN A 290 -10.96 -19.28 -6.98
CA ASN A 290 -11.95 -20.30 -6.61
C ASN A 290 -11.33 -21.66 -6.26
N ASP A 291 -10.12 -21.65 -5.71
CA ASP A 291 -9.42 -22.87 -5.34
C ASP A 291 -9.97 -23.43 -4.01
N THR A 292 -9.70 -24.72 -3.77
CA THR A 292 -10.00 -25.37 -2.49
C THR A 292 -8.71 -25.94 -1.91
N VAL A 293 -8.35 -25.49 -0.71
CA VAL A 293 -7.10 -25.88 -0.05
C VAL A 293 -7.35 -26.34 1.37
N SER A 294 -6.59 -27.35 1.81
CA SER A 294 -6.59 -27.80 3.20
C SER A 294 -5.37 -27.26 3.94
N VAL A 295 -5.59 -26.63 5.09
CA VAL A 295 -4.54 -26.09 5.96
C VAL A 295 -4.83 -26.56 7.38
N ASN A 296 -3.88 -27.29 7.98
CA ASN A 296 -4.02 -27.88 9.33
C ASN A 296 -5.35 -28.64 9.54
N GLY A 297 -5.80 -29.39 8.53
CA GLY A 297 -7.03 -30.18 8.60
C GLY A 297 -8.33 -29.37 8.42
N LYS A 298 -8.25 -28.05 8.26
CA LYS A 298 -9.39 -27.19 7.88
C LYS A 298 -9.38 -26.96 6.38
N GLU A 299 -10.52 -27.23 5.74
CA GLU A 299 -10.73 -26.96 4.32
C GLU A 299 -11.22 -25.53 4.11
N TYR A 300 -10.59 -24.82 3.19
CA TYR A 300 -10.95 -23.47 2.75
C TYR A 300 -11.38 -23.53 1.28
N LYS A 301 -12.55 -22.98 0.99
CA LYS A 301 -13.11 -22.85 -0.36
C LYS A 301 -13.04 -21.40 -0.82
N ASP A 302 -13.27 -21.17 -2.11
CA ASP A 302 -13.22 -19.83 -2.73
C ASP A 302 -11.89 -19.14 -2.40
N VAL A 303 -10.76 -19.79 -2.71
CA VAL A 303 -9.42 -19.27 -2.39
C VAL A 303 -8.79 -18.58 -3.59
N ILE A 304 -8.23 -17.40 -3.34
CA ILE A 304 -7.35 -16.68 -4.26
C ILE A 304 -5.90 -16.99 -3.90
N VAL A 305 -5.10 -17.31 -4.92
CA VAL A 305 -3.67 -17.56 -4.79
C VAL A 305 -2.91 -16.44 -5.50
N VAL A 306 -2.07 -15.73 -4.75
CA VAL A 306 -1.22 -14.66 -5.25
C VAL A 306 0.23 -15.12 -5.25
N ARG A 307 0.86 -15.09 -6.43
CA ARG A 307 2.28 -15.33 -6.63
C ARG A 307 3.04 -14.03 -6.41
N GLU A 308 4.05 -14.03 -5.56
CA GLU A 308 4.97 -12.93 -5.32
C GLU A 308 6.40 -13.35 -5.68
N GLU A 309 7.05 -12.56 -6.53
CA GLU A 309 8.43 -12.77 -7.00
C GLU A 309 9.22 -11.45 -6.94
N ALA A 310 10.49 -11.54 -6.54
CA ALA A 310 11.44 -10.42 -6.65
C ALA A 310 11.76 -10.12 -8.13
N GLN A 311 11.71 -8.85 -8.53
CA GLN A 311 12.04 -8.48 -9.92
C GLN A 311 13.54 -8.53 -10.18
N ASN A 312 14.36 -8.13 -9.20
CA ASN A 312 15.81 -8.07 -9.30
C ASN A 312 16.43 -8.77 -8.07
N PRO A 313 16.66 -10.10 -8.11
CA PRO A 313 17.39 -10.75 -7.04
C PRO A 313 18.78 -10.11 -6.89
N ASP A 314 19.21 -9.92 -5.64
CA ASP A 314 20.53 -9.38 -5.32
C ASP A 314 21.61 -10.15 -6.11
N PRO A 315 22.55 -9.47 -6.83
CA PRO A 315 23.59 -10.12 -7.63
C PRO A 315 24.46 -11.13 -6.86
N GLY A 316 24.43 -11.14 -5.53
CA GLY A 316 25.08 -12.15 -4.68
C GLY A 316 24.29 -13.44 -4.45
N ILE A 317 23.01 -13.52 -4.85
CA ILE A 317 22.11 -14.64 -4.55
C ILE A 317 21.95 -15.56 -5.77
N ASN A 318 22.50 -16.78 -5.67
CA ASN A 318 22.46 -17.81 -6.73
C ASN A 318 21.17 -18.66 -6.72
N PHE A 319 20.06 -18.15 -6.18
CA PHE A 319 18.80 -18.87 -6.18
C PHE A 319 17.62 -17.92 -6.39
N PHE A 320 16.57 -18.45 -7.00
CA PHE A 320 15.28 -17.81 -7.15
C PHE A 320 14.35 -18.29 -6.05
N ALA A 321 13.54 -17.39 -5.53
CA ALA A 321 12.53 -17.69 -4.53
C ALA A 321 11.18 -17.14 -5.00
N ILE A 322 10.12 -17.91 -4.74
CA ILE A 322 8.75 -17.49 -5.02
C ILE A 322 7.87 -17.77 -3.82
N THR A 323 6.97 -16.83 -3.53
CA THR A 323 6.00 -16.97 -2.45
C THR A 323 4.60 -17.03 -3.02
N TYR A 324 3.80 -18.00 -2.59
CA TYR A 324 2.39 -18.13 -2.92
C TYR A 324 1.57 -17.80 -1.67
N LEU A 325 0.88 -16.66 -1.69
CA LEU A 325 0.02 -16.16 -0.63
C LEU A 325 -1.41 -16.62 -0.91
N PHE A 326 -2.08 -17.18 0.10
CA PHE A 326 -3.43 -17.73 -0.04
C PHE A 326 -4.42 -16.89 0.77
N TYR A 327 -5.49 -16.45 0.10
CA TYR A 327 -6.57 -15.66 0.69
C TYR A 327 -7.90 -16.39 0.48
N ALA A 328 -8.51 -16.85 1.56
CA ALA A 328 -9.83 -17.47 1.51
C ALA A 328 -10.93 -16.44 1.71
N LYS A 329 -12.03 -16.61 1.00
CA LYS A 329 -13.25 -15.86 1.27
C LYS A 329 -13.72 -16.08 2.71
N ASP A 330 -14.27 -15.02 3.29
CA ASP A 330 -14.76 -14.91 4.66
C ASP A 330 -13.71 -15.17 5.77
N THR A 331 -12.43 -15.33 5.41
CA THR A 331 -11.32 -15.47 6.36
C THR A 331 -10.22 -14.43 6.10
N GLY A 332 -9.85 -14.25 4.84
CA GLY A 332 -8.69 -13.50 4.40
C GLY A 332 -7.44 -14.35 4.30
N PHE A 333 -6.27 -13.80 4.64
CA PHE A 333 -5.02 -14.55 4.57
C PHE A 333 -5.11 -15.83 5.39
N ILE A 334 -4.83 -16.99 4.80
CA ILE A 334 -4.83 -18.30 5.49
C ILE A 334 -3.42 -18.89 5.66
N GLY A 335 -2.47 -18.44 4.85
CA GLY A 335 -1.10 -18.92 4.89
C GLY A 335 -0.33 -18.64 3.61
N CYS A 336 0.93 -19.06 3.58
CA CYS A 336 1.73 -19.03 2.38
C CYS A 336 2.61 -20.27 2.22
N LYS A 337 2.95 -20.55 0.97
CA LYS A 337 3.93 -21.55 0.57
C LYS A 337 5.09 -20.85 -0.11
N VAL A 338 6.30 -21.36 0.08
CA VAL A 338 7.52 -20.81 -0.52
C VAL A 338 8.22 -21.93 -1.28
N ASP A 339 8.73 -21.62 -2.46
CA ASP A 339 9.64 -22.50 -3.18
C ASP A 339 10.92 -21.76 -3.55
N THR A 340 12.01 -22.50 -3.61
CA THR A 340 13.31 -21.98 -4.00
C THR A 340 14.01 -22.92 -4.96
N SER A 341 14.80 -22.37 -5.87
CA SER A 341 15.49 -23.12 -6.91
C SER A 341 16.72 -22.38 -7.42
N ASP A 342 17.68 -23.10 -7.99
CA ASP A 342 18.85 -22.52 -8.69
C ASP A 342 18.48 -21.84 -10.01
N SER A 343 17.25 -22.02 -10.49
CA SER A 343 16.76 -21.56 -11.79
C SER A 343 15.25 -21.36 -11.78
N ARG A 344 14.76 -20.34 -12.50
CA ARG A 344 13.34 -19.95 -12.53
C ARG A 344 12.44 -21.06 -13.08
N ASP A 345 12.88 -21.81 -14.08
CA ASP A 345 12.12 -22.88 -14.73
C ASP A 345 11.88 -24.11 -13.85
N LYS A 346 12.74 -24.29 -12.85
CA LYS A 346 12.61 -25.38 -11.86
C LYS A 346 11.73 -25.02 -10.65
N LEU A 347 11.25 -23.77 -10.55
CA LEU A 347 10.29 -23.38 -9.51
C LEU A 347 8.97 -24.12 -9.70
N ARG A 348 8.49 -24.75 -8.62
CA ARG A 348 7.23 -25.49 -8.58
C ARG A 348 6.06 -24.52 -8.49
N THR A 349 4.94 -24.92 -9.09
CA THR A 349 3.66 -24.26 -8.87
C THR A 349 3.13 -24.56 -7.47
N TYR A 350 2.26 -23.69 -6.95
CA TYR A 350 1.68 -23.80 -5.61
C TYR A 350 0.93 -25.12 -5.34
N THR A 351 0.45 -25.79 -6.39
CA THR A 351 -0.21 -27.11 -6.35
C THR A 351 0.75 -28.28 -6.12
N LYS A 352 2.05 -28.08 -6.33
CA LYS A 352 3.11 -29.10 -6.20
C LYS A 352 3.99 -28.90 -4.94
N ILE A 353 3.61 -27.95 -4.09
CA ILE A 353 4.28 -27.67 -2.81
C ILE A 353 3.30 -28.12 -1.73
N ASP A 354 3.69 -29.11 -0.93
CA ASP A 354 2.81 -29.64 0.12
C ASP A 354 2.96 -28.84 1.42
N GLU A 355 4.16 -28.29 1.64
CA GLU A 355 4.54 -27.62 2.87
C GLU A 355 4.02 -26.19 2.94
N TRP A 356 3.42 -25.84 4.08
CA TRP A 356 3.07 -24.47 4.43
C TRP A 356 4.21 -23.81 5.20
N TYR A 357 4.67 -22.65 4.71
CA TYR A 357 5.70 -21.86 5.39
C TYR A 357 5.10 -20.95 6.46
N MET A 358 3.97 -20.32 6.15
CA MET A 358 3.16 -19.55 7.09
C MET A 358 1.76 -20.12 7.16
N VAL A 359 1.18 -20.15 8.36
CA VAL A 359 -0.19 -20.62 8.58
C VAL A 359 -0.91 -19.71 9.55
N ARG A 360 -2.14 -19.34 9.23
CA ARG A 360 -3.05 -18.65 10.14
C ARG A 360 -3.81 -19.65 11.00
N SER A 361 -3.99 -19.31 12.28
CA SER A 361 -4.95 -19.90 13.19
C SER A 361 -5.88 -18.82 13.74
N ASP A 362 -7.19 -19.04 13.67
CA ASP A 362 -8.18 -18.13 14.27
C ASP A 362 -8.36 -18.47 15.75
N HIS A 363 -8.45 -17.45 16.61
CA HIS A 363 -8.88 -17.65 17.99
C HIS A 363 -10.40 -17.77 18.01
N VAL A 364 -10.91 -18.95 18.37
CA VAL A 364 -12.36 -19.13 18.55
C VAL A 364 -12.78 -18.34 19.79
N GLN A 365 -13.49 -17.23 19.60
CA GLN A 365 -14.25 -16.62 20.68
C GLN A 365 -15.33 -17.63 21.09
N LYS A 366 -15.19 -18.20 22.29
CA LYS A 366 -16.21 -19.06 22.90
C LYS A 366 -17.34 -18.23 23.47
#